data_AF-A0A2V7I142-F1
#
_entry.id   AF-A0A2V7I142-F1
#
_cell.length_a   1.000
_cell.length_b   1.000
_cell.length_c   1.000
_cell.angle_alpha   90.00
_cell.angle_beta   90.00
_cell.angle_gamma   90.00
#
_symmetry.space_group_name_H-M   'P 1'
#
loop_
_entity.id
_entity.type
_entity.pdbx_description
1 polymer ?
#
loop_
_entity_poly.entity_id
_entity_poly.type
_entity_poly.pdbx_seq_one_letter_code
_entity_poly.pdbx_strand_id
1 'polypeptide(L)' 'MRTFLVLLLAAALLLPPGAAATAAPAAERLPTDPALVTGTLSSGLAYIIRPHRNPEGRVSIWLHVASGSLNETDSTR' A
#
# COMPACT_ATOMS: atom_id res chain seq x y z
N MET A 1 11.49 20.38 52.71
CA MET A 1 11.46 20.89 51.31
C MET A 1 12.03 19.89 50.30
N ARG A 2 13.22 19.29 50.53
CA ARG A 2 13.82 18.27 49.64
C ARG A 2 12.94 17.02 49.45
N THR A 3 12.38 16.47 50.53
CA THR A 3 11.47 15.31 50.48
C THR A 3 10.19 15.59 49.70
N PHE A 4 9.66 16.81 49.82
CA PHE A 4 8.49 17.26 49.06
C PHE A 4 8.78 17.35 47.56
N LEU A 5 9.98 17.83 47.19
CA LEU A 5 10.44 17.91 45.81
C LEU A 5 10.64 16.51 45.18
N VAL A 6 11.18 15.56 45.95
CA VAL A 6 11.37 14.17 45.51
C VAL A 6 10.02 13.47 45.28
N LEU A 7 9.04 13.70 46.15
CA LEU A 7 7.69 13.15 45.98
C LEU A 7 6.98 13.74 44.76
N LEU A 8 7.15 15.02 44.48
CA LEU A 8 6.62 15.67 43.27
C LEU A 8 7.27 15.12 41.98
N LEU A 9 8.58 14.88 42.00
CA LEU A 9 9.30 14.31 40.85
C LEU A 9 8.89 12.86 40.59
N ALA A 10 8.69 12.07 41.65
CA ALA A 10 8.20 10.69 41.55
C ALA A 10 6.76 10.64 41.01
N ALA A 11 5.89 11.55 41.45
CA ALA A 11 4.51 11.65 40.94
C ALA A 11 4.46 12.02 39.46
N ALA A 12 5.36 12.89 38.99
CA ALA A 12 5.46 13.24 37.56
C ALA A 12 5.93 12.07 36.68
N LEU A 13 6.68 11.11 37.24
CA LEU A 13 7.13 9.90 36.54
C LEU A 13 6.03 8.84 36.41
N LEU A 14 4.97 8.93 37.21
CA LEU A 14 3.79 8.04 37.14
C LEU A 14 2.69 8.57 36.22
N LEU A 15 2.82 9.77 35.63
CA LEU A 15 1.86 10.23 34.63
C LEU A 15 2.02 9.40 33.36
N PRO A 16 0.97 8.68 32.90
CA PRO A 16 1.03 8.00 31.62
C PRO A 16 1.27 9.03 30.51
N PRO A 17 2.13 8.72 29.52
CA PRO A 17 2.36 9.62 28.39
C PRO A 17 1.00 9.99 27.77
N GLY A 18 0.77 11.30 27.64
CA GLY A 18 -0.51 11.87 27.22
C GLY A 18 -1.03 11.20 25.95
N ALA A 19 -2.36 10.98 25.95
CA ALA A 19 -3.19 10.42 24.89
C ALA A 19 -2.44 10.23 23.55
N ALA A 20 -2.09 8.98 23.24
CA ALA A 20 -1.68 8.59 21.91
C ALA A 20 -2.70 9.16 20.92
N ALA A 21 -2.24 9.98 19.97
CA ALA A 21 -3.09 10.46 18.89
C ALA A 21 -3.75 9.23 18.26
N THR A 22 -5.07 9.10 18.40
CA THR A 22 -5.84 8.08 17.72
C THR A 22 -5.54 8.22 16.24
N ALA A 23 -4.77 7.29 15.68
CA ALA A 23 -4.51 7.26 14.26
C ALA A 23 -5.88 7.28 13.57
N ALA A 24 -6.07 8.24 12.66
CA ALA A 24 -7.29 8.29 11.87
C ALA A 24 -7.50 6.91 11.22
N PRO A 25 -8.73 6.39 11.17
CA PRO A 25 -8.99 5.11 10.54
C PRO A 25 -8.44 5.14 9.12
N ALA A 26 -7.71 4.08 8.74
CA ALA A 26 -7.17 3.95 7.39
C ALA A 26 -8.33 4.12 6.40
N ALA A 27 -8.16 5.02 5.43
CA ALA A 27 -9.17 5.27 4.42
C ALA A 27 -9.52 3.96 3.70
N GLU A 28 -10.82 3.75 3.47
CA GLU A 28 -11.29 2.61 2.69
C GLU A 28 -10.67 2.63 1.29
N ARG A 29 -10.20 1.47 0.84
CA ARG A 29 -9.63 1.36 -0.51
C ARG A 29 -10.73 1.56 -1.54
N LEU A 30 -10.44 2.35 -2.57
CA LEU A 30 -11.35 2.50 -3.70
C LEU A 30 -11.67 1.13 -4.33
N PRO A 31 -12.93 0.89 -4.71
CA PRO A 31 -13.30 -0.33 -5.39
C PRO A 31 -12.60 -0.41 -6.75
N THR A 32 -12.34 -1.63 -7.19
CA THR A 32 -11.89 -1.91 -8.55
C THR A 32 -13.12 -2.06 -9.47
N ASP A 33 -12.97 -1.80 -10.76
CA ASP A 33 -14.04 -2.05 -11.75
C ASP A 33 -14.47 -3.53 -11.67
N PRO A 34 -15.74 -3.82 -11.34
CA PRO A 34 -16.23 -5.20 -11.19
C PRO A 34 -16.22 -5.99 -12.50
N ALA A 35 -16.09 -5.34 -13.66
CA ALA A 35 -15.93 -6.01 -14.94
C ALA A 35 -14.52 -6.61 -15.15
N LEU A 36 -13.54 -6.27 -14.31
CA LEU A 36 -12.19 -6.83 -14.39
C LEU A 36 -12.14 -8.20 -13.72
N VAL A 37 -11.64 -9.18 -14.48
CA VAL A 37 -11.22 -10.48 -13.94
C VAL A 37 -9.71 -10.45 -13.79
N THR A 38 -9.23 -10.49 -12.55
CA THR A 38 -7.80 -10.44 -12.23
C THR A 38 -7.36 -11.71 -11.52
N GLY A 39 -6.08 -12.03 -11.62
CA GLY A 39 -5.51 -13.17 -10.92
C GLY A 39 -4.03 -13.33 -11.19
N THR A 40 -3.46 -14.35 -10.58
CA THR A 40 -2.05 -14.73 -10.73
C THR A 40 -1.97 -16.23 -10.92
N LEU A 41 -1.25 -16.66 -11.96
CA LEU A 41 -1.00 -18.08 -12.23
C LEU A 41 0.03 -18.64 -11.24
N SER A 42 0.16 -19.96 -11.16
CA SER A 42 1.17 -20.63 -10.33
C SER A 42 2.62 -20.28 -10.71
N SER A 43 2.84 -19.83 -11.96
CA SER A 43 4.12 -19.32 -12.44
C SER A 43 4.47 -17.92 -11.93
N GLY A 44 3.53 -17.23 -11.26
CA GLY A 44 3.67 -15.83 -10.85
C GLY A 44 3.23 -14.82 -11.92
N LEU A 45 2.82 -15.26 -13.11
CA LEU A 45 2.28 -14.35 -14.13
C LEU A 45 0.92 -13.80 -13.69
N ALA A 46 0.83 -12.48 -13.51
CA ALA A 46 -0.41 -11.78 -13.25
C ALA A 46 -1.16 -11.51 -14.56
N TYR A 47 -2.50 -11.55 -14.51
CA TYR A 47 -3.35 -11.23 -15.64
C TYR A 47 -4.52 -10.33 -15.24
N ILE A 48 -4.98 -9.55 -16.21
CA ILE A 48 -6.19 -8.72 -16.14
C ILE A 48 -6.96 -8.98 -17.43
N ILE A 49 -8.21 -9.39 -17.31
CA ILE A 49 -9.13 -9.59 -18.43
C ILE A 49 -10.30 -8.63 -18.26
N ARG A 50 -10.61 -7.89 -19.33
CA ARG A 50 -11.78 -7.01 -19.38
C ARG A 50 -12.60 -7.31 -20.62
N PRO A 51 -13.89 -7.69 -20.49
CA PRO A 51 -14.77 -7.84 -21.64
C PRO A 51 -15.06 -6.47 -22.25
N HIS A 52 -14.85 -6.34 -23.56
CA HIS A 52 -15.24 -5.16 -24.32
C HIS A 52 -15.73 -5.57 -25.70
N ARG A 53 -16.85 -4.98 -26.14
CA ARG A 53 -17.53 -5.35 -27.39
C ARG A 53 -17.41 -4.29 -28.49
N ASN A 54 -16.63 -3.23 -28.29
CA ASN A 54 -16.49 -2.18 -29.29
C ASN A 54 -15.01 -2.00 -29.69
N PRO A 55 -14.62 -2.25 -30.94
CA PRO A 55 -15.40 -2.89 -32.01
C PRO A 55 -15.72 -4.37 -31.73
N GLU A 56 -16.81 -4.88 -32.30
CA GLU A 56 -17.21 -6.28 -32.14
C GLU A 56 -16.22 -7.24 -32.83
N GLY A 57 -16.11 -8.46 -32.31
CA GLY A 57 -15.27 -9.51 -32.89
C GLY A 57 -13.76 -9.25 -32.81
N ARG A 58 -13.32 -8.34 -31.94
CA ARG A 58 -11.91 -7.97 -31.77
C ARG A 58 -11.43 -8.23 -30.35
N VAL A 59 -10.14 -8.49 -30.23
CA VAL A 59 -9.43 -8.61 -28.95
C VAL A 59 -8.12 -7.85 -29.03
N SER A 60 -7.72 -7.25 -27.91
CA SER A 60 -6.38 -6.69 -27.74
C SER A 60 -5.65 -7.48 -26.67
N ILE A 61 -4.43 -7.90 -26.97
CA ILE A 61 -3.59 -8.68 -26.06
C ILE A 61 -2.31 -7.88 -25.83
N TRP A 62 -2.00 -7.66 -24.55
CA TRP A 62 -0.88 -6.84 -24.11
C TRP A 62 -0.04 -7.67 -23.15
N LEU A 63 1.28 -7.67 -23.36
CA LEU A 63 2.23 -8.23 -22.41
C LEU A 63 2.96 -7.06 -21.75
N HIS A 64 2.66 -6.82 -20.48
CA HIS A 64 3.38 -5.83 -19.70
C HIS A 64 4.56 -6.48 -18.97
N VAL A 65 5.77 -6.06 -19.31
CA VAL A 65 6.98 -6.41 -18.58
C VAL A 65 7.28 -5.25 -17.64
N ALA A 66 7.28 -5.51 -16.33
CA ALA A 66 7.59 -4.51 -15.31
C ALA A 66 9.11 -4.21 -15.23
N SER A 67 9.72 -3.95 -16.38
CA SER A 67 11.12 -3.56 -16.55
C SER A 67 11.24 -2.60 -17.74
N GLY A 68 12.24 -1.74 -17.70
CA GLY A 68 12.50 -0.70 -18.68
C GLY A 68 13.83 -0.01 -18.39
N SER A 69 14.11 1.11 -19.07
CA SER A 69 15.44 1.74 -19.04
C SER A 69 15.96 2.16 -17.66
N LEU A 70 15.07 2.41 -16.69
CA LEU A 70 15.46 2.65 -15.30
C LEU A 70 16.16 1.45 -14.63
N ASN A 71 16.05 0.26 -15.23
CA ASN A 71 16.66 -0.98 -14.74
C ASN A 71 17.98 -1.29 -15.47
N GLU A 72 18.37 -0.46 -16.44
CA GLU A 72 19.65 -0.62 -17.13
C GLU A 72 20.81 -0.27 -16.18
N THR A 73 21.92 -0.98 -16.36
CA THR A 73 23.22 -0.59 -15.80
C THR A 73 24.04 0.11 -16.88
N ASP A 74 25.18 0.70 -16.50
CA ASP A 74 26.06 1.36 -17.49
C ASP A 74 26.56 0.40 -18.59
N SER A 75 26.66 -0.90 -18.31
CA SER A 75 27.03 -1.90 -19.32
C SER A 75 25.93 -2.25 -20.32
N THR A 76 24.68 -1.85 -20.04
CA THR A 76 23.50 -2.22 -20.83
C THR A 76 22.71 -1.00 -21.32
N ARG A 77 23.31 0.19 -21.28
CA ARG A 77 22.76 1.42 -21.84
C ARG A 77 23.06 1.53 -23.34
#